data_AF-A0A2Y9AUG5-F1
#
_entry.id   AF-A0A2Y9AUG5-F1
#
_cell.length_a   1.000
_cell.length_b   1.000
_cell.length_c   1.000
_cell.angle_alpha   90.00
_cell.angle_beta   90.00
_cell.angle_gamma   90.00
#
_symmetry.space_group_name_H-M   'P 1'
#
loop_
_entity.id
_entity.type
_entity.pdbx_description
1 polymer ?
#
loop_
_entity_poly.entity_id
_entity_poly.type
_entity_poly.pdbx_seq_one_letter_code
_entity_poly.pdbx_strand_id
1 'polypeptide(L)'
;MTSTRVNAPNSGTDGNPSAVALPDVRAAIVYQSRRVGEPFEIVLRLREADGGFSQPMVLDAVGSTARMPEATLLNDGSLLVSWLAETSSGGEARTNVLGQRFDMQGGALSDSFTLSSRALSEGRYLDTQLEARREGGFVVQVVGVEATDDRWENDWDQAVVFPRDDSITPLDPEGPGWRTQLIPLA
;
A
#
# COMPACT_ATOMS: atom_id res chain seq x y z
N MET A 1 -8.71 -7.87 28.05
CA MET A 1 -8.98 -7.01 26.88
C MET A 1 -9.96 -7.75 25.98
N THR A 2 -11.02 -7.11 25.52
CA THR A 2 -12.00 -7.71 24.60
C THR A 2 -11.51 -7.51 23.18
N SER A 3 -11.45 -8.58 22.37
CA SER A 3 -11.08 -8.48 20.96
C SER A 3 -12.20 -7.78 20.17
N THR A 4 -11.83 -6.82 19.31
CA THR A 4 -12.77 -6.14 18.38
C THR A 4 -12.55 -6.66 16.98
N ARG A 5 -13.62 -7.13 16.34
CA ARG A 5 -13.61 -7.63 14.95
C ARG A 5 -13.95 -6.49 14.00
N VAL A 6 -12.99 -6.11 13.16
CA VAL A 6 -13.12 -5.01 12.17
C VAL A 6 -13.90 -5.46 10.92
N ASN A 7 -13.57 -6.65 10.41
CA ASN A 7 -14.19 -7.22 9.22
C ASN A 7 -14.14 -8.76 9.29
N ALA A 8 -15.21 -9.43 8.84
CA ALA A 8 -15.28 -10.88 8.65
C ALA A 8 -16.38 -11.43 7.71
N PRO A 9 -16.92 -10.66 6.73
CA PRO A 9 -17.90 -11.18 5.79
C PRO A 9 -17.32 -12.32 4.95
N ASN A 10 -16.00 -12.36 4.71
CA ASN A 10 -15.32 -13.41 3.95
C ASN A 10 -14.24 -14.10 4.80
N SER A 11 -14.67 -14.85 5.82
CA SER A 11 -13.76 -15.56 6.72
C SER A 11 -12.80 -16.49 5.97
N GLY A 12 -11.49 -16.33 6.23
CA GLY A 12 -10.42 -17.09 5.58
C GLY A 12 -9.90 -16.48 4.26
N THR A 13 -10.46 -15.35 3.83
CA THR A 13 -10.08 -14.66 2.60
C THR A 13 -9.73 -13.20 2.81
N ASP A 14 -10.38 -12.53 3.76
CA ASP A 14 -9.92 -11.21 4.19
C ASP A 14 -8.55 -11.35 4.88
N GLY A 15 -7.59 -10.51 4.54
CA GLY A 15 -6.21 -10.68 4.99
C GLY A 15 -5.31 -9.47 4.76
N ASN A 16 -4.05 -9.62 5.13
CA ASN A 16 -2.99 -8.62 4.98
C ASN A 16 -3.42 -7.23 5.49
N PRO A 17 -3.90 -7.10 6.75
CA PRO A 17 -4.35 -5.82 7.25
C PRO A 17 -3.16 -4.91 7.56
N SER A 18 -3.35 -3.62 7.31
CA SER A 18 -2.52 -2.55 7.85
C SER A 18 -3.41 -1.57 8.61
N ALA A 19 -2.89 -0.97 9.67
CA ALA A 19 -3.63 -0.05 10.50
C ALA A 19 -2.75 1.10 10.95
N VAL A 20 -3.28 2.31 10.86
CA VAL A 20 -2.61 3.53 11.30
C VAL A 20 -3.49 4.27 12.31
N ALA A 21 -2.88 4.72 13.40
CA ALA A 21 -3.54 5.55 14.39
C ALA A 21 -3.82 6.93 13.79
N LEU A 22 -5.05 7.42 13.98
CA LEU A 22 -5.45 8.77 13.62
C LEU A 22 -5.58 9.61 14.90
N PRO A 23 -5.61 10.95 14.78
CA PRO A 23 -6.00 11.81 15.89
C PRO A 23 -7.36 11.42 16.51
N ASP A 24 -7.60 11.86 17.73
CA ASP A 24 -8.86 11.66 18.46
C ASP A 24 -9.22 10.20 18.73
N VAL A 25 -8.22 9.33 18.93
CA VAL A 25 -8.41 7.89 19.28
C VAL A 25 -9.10 7.10 18.14
N ARG A 26 -9.05 7.64 16.92
CA ARG A 26 -9.50 6.96 15.71
C ARG A 26 -8.39 6.13 15.09
N ALA A 27 -8.73 5.27 14.14
CA ALA A 27 -7.75 4.54 13.34
C ALA A 27 -8.26 4.34 11.92
N ALA A 28 -7.37 4.32 10.94
CA ALA A 28 -7.65 3.81 9.60
C ALA A 28 -7.14 2.37 9.52
N ILE A 29 -7.95 1.49 8.95
CA ILE A 29 -7.66 0.07 8.81
C ILE A 29 -7.90 -0.29 7.35
N VAL A 30 -6.83 -0.70 6.67
CA VAL A 30 -6.88 -1.20 5.31
C VAL A 30 -6.65 -2.69 5.31
N TYR A 31 -7.36 -3.41 4.45
CA TYR A 31 -7.18 -4.85 4.34
C TYR A 31 -7.57 -5.31 2.94
N GLN A 32 -6.99 -6.45 2.56
CA GLN A 32 -7.38 -7.15 1.36
C GLN A 32 -8.67 -7.93 1.63
N SER A 33 -9.62 -7.88 0.71
CA SER A 33 -10.92 -8.56 0.77
C SER A 33 -11.23 -9.21 -0.57
N ARG A 34 -12.06 -10.25 -0.57
CA ARG A 34 -12.70 -10.73 -1.81
C ARG A 34 -14.04 -11.36 -1.53
N ARG A 35 -14.99 -11.16 -2.43
CA ARG A 35 -16.20 -11.98 -2.48
C ARG A 35 -15.91 -13.31 -3.18
N VAL A 36 -16.74 -14.32 -2.92
CA VAL A 36 -16.60 -15.62 -3.59
C VAL A 36 -16.75 -15.45 -5.10
N GLY A 37 -15.73 -15.87 -5.85
CA GLY A 37 -15.71 -15.79 -7.32
C GLY A 37 -15.24 -14.46 -7.89
N GLU A 38 -14.90 -13.47 -7.04
CA GLU A 38 -14.45 -12.15 -7.46
C GLU A 38 -12.94 -11.96 -7.23
N PRO A 39 -12.28 -11.06 -7.99
CA PRO A 39 -10.92 -10.62 -7.70
C PRO A 39 -10.78 -10.02 -6.29
N PHE A 40 -9.54 -9.97 -5.79
CA PHE A 40 -9.26 -9.26 -4.56
C PHE A 40 -9.37 -7.74 -4.76
N GLU A 41 -9.95 -7.09 -3.75
CA GLU A 41 -10.09 -5.65 -3.62
C GLU A 41 -9.38 -5.17 -2.34
N ILE A 42 -9.04 -3.89 -2.27
CA ILE A 42 -8.57 -3.26 -1.04
C ILE A 42 -9.71 -2.48 -0.42
N VAL A 43 -9.91 -2.66 0.88
CA VAL A 43 -10.97 -2.00 1.63
C VAL A 43 -10.34 -1.16 2.73
N LEU A 44 -10.76 0.10 2.82
CA LEU A 44 -10.49 1.01 3.93
C LEU A 44 -11.73 1.07 4.83
N ARG A 45 -11.51 0.99 6.15
CA ARG A 45 -12.48 1.32 7.18
C ARG A 45 -11.85 2.23 8.22
N LEU A 46 -12.63 3.20 8.70
CA LEU A 46 -12.26 4.02 9.84
C LEU A 46 -12.87 3.44 11.10
N ARG A 47 -12.07 3.30 12.15
CA ARG A 47 -12.52 3.07 13.52
C ARG A 47 -12.72 4.42 14.17
N GLU A 48 -13.93 4.68 14.63
CA GLU A 48 -14.29 5.90 15.33
C GLU A 48 -13.91 5.84 16.81
N ALA A 49 -13.90 7.00 17.49
CA ALA A 49 -13.49 7.13 18.89
C ALA A 49 -14.40 6.33 19.84
N ASP A 50 -15.68 6.19 19.48
CA ASP A 50 -16.67 5.37 20.20
C ASP A 50 -16.49 3.86 19.99
N GLY A 51 -15.54 3.47 19.14
CA GLY A 51 -15.27 2.07 18.78
C GLY A 51 -16.13 1.54 17.65
N GLY A 52 -17.03 2.35 17.09
CA GLY A 52 -17.75 2.07 15.85
C GLY A 52 -16.84 2.08 14.63
N PHE A 53 -17.38 1.69 13.48
CA PHE A 53 -16.66 1.67 12.21
C PHE A 53 -17.47 2.33 11.09
N SER A 54 -16.79 3.07 10.22
CA SER A 54 -17.36 3.63 8.99
C SER A 54 -17.89 2.53 8.05
N GLN A 55 -18.70 2.89 7.06
CA GLN A 55 -19.00 1.94 5.97
C GLN A 55 -17.70 1.51 5.25
N PRO A 56 -17.64 0.30 4.68
CA PRO A 56 -16.50 -0.15 3.88
C PRO A 56 -16.31 0.75 2.66
N MET A 57 -15.10 1.25 2.48
CA MET A 57 -14.70 1.98 1.29
C MET A 57 -13.82 1.07 0.44
N VAL A 58 -14.31 0.68 -0.74
CA VAL A 58 -13.55 -0.12 -1.68
C VAL A 58 -12.68 0.81 -2.51
N LEU A 59 -11.37 0.57 -2.50
CA LEU A 59 -10.40 1.35 -3.27
C LEU A 59 -10.42 0.87 -4.73
N ASP A 60 -10.11 1.79 -5.65
CA ASP A 60 -10.15 1.50 -7.06
C ASP A 60 -9.09 0.44 -7.44
N ALA A 61 -9.57 -0.71 -7.90
CA ALA A 61 -8.75 -1.85 -8.31
C ALA A 61 -9.25 -2.45 -9.64
N VAL A 62 -10.01 -1.70 -10.45
CA VAL A 62 -10.75 -2.27 -11.60
C VAL A 62 -9.82 -3.05 -12.54
N GLY A 63 -10.10 -4.36 -12.66
CA GLY A 63 -9.39 -5.27 -13.55
C GLY A 63 -8.04 -5.78 -13.03
N SER A 64 -7.71 -5.56 -11.75
CA SER A 64 -6.43 -5.97 -11.16
C SER A 64 -6.56 -6.98 -10.01
N THR A 65 -5.48 -7.68 -9.69
CA THR A 65 -5.37 -8.53 -8.49
C THR A 65 -4.79 -7.75 -7.33
N ALA A 66 -5.61 -6.95 -6.64
CA ALA A 66 -5.13 -6.09 -5.58
C ALA A 66 -4.73 -6.86 -4.31
N ARG A 67 -3.56 -6.58 -3.74
CA ARG A 67 -3.02 -7.30 -2.56
C ARG A 67 -2.03 -6.46 -1.76
N MET A 68 -1.72 -6.93 -0.54
CA MET A 68 -0.73 -6.33 0.36
C MET A 68 -0.93 -4.82 0.54
N PRO A 69 -2.08 -4.38 1.07
CA PRO A 69 -2.30 -2.97 1.30
C PRO A 69 -1.51 -2.48 2.51
N GLU A 70 -1.08 -1.23 2.42
CA GLU A 70 -0.40 -0.53 3.49
C GLU A 70 -0.98 0.87 3.62
N ALA A 71 -1.05 1.39 4.86
CA ALA A 71 -1.52 2.75 5.11
C ALA A 71 -0.53 3.51 6.00
N THR A 72 -0.32 4.78 5.69
CA THR A 72 0.46 5.69 6.53
C THR A 72 -0.25 7.05 6.63
N LEU A 73 -0.07 7.73 7.77
CA LEU A 73 -0.56 9.09 8.00
C LEU A 73 0.54 10.06 7.60
N LEU A 74 0.25 10.93 6.65
CA LEU A 74 1.17 11.96 6.17
C LEU A 74 1.14 13.19 7.09
N ASN A 75 2.19 14.01 7.01
CA ASN A 75 2.36 15.18 7.88
C ASN A 75 1.31 16.27 7.66
N ASP A 76 0.67 16.28 6.49
CA ASP A 76 -0.43 17.21 6.19
C ASP A 76 -1.78 16.71 6.73
N GLY A 77 -1.81 15.56 7.41
CA GLY A 77 -3.00 14.96 8.00
C GLY A 77 -3.78 14.06 7.06
N SER A 78 -3.36 13.90 5.80
CA SER A 78 -3.96 12.93 4.88
C SER A 78 -3.45 11.52 5.11
N LEU A 79 -4.22 10.53 4.67
CA LEU A 79 -3.82 9.14 4.60
C LEU A 79 -3.30 8.83 3.21
N LEU A 80 -2.17 8.13 3.13
CA LEU A 80 -1.74 7.44 1.92
C LEU A 80 -1.98 5.95 2.10
N VAL A 81 -2.71 5.34 1.17
CA VAL A 81 -2.86 3.89 1.08
C VAL A 81 -2.14 3.42 -0.17
N SER A 82 -1.22 2.46 -0.03
CA SER A 82 -0.62 1.73 -1.17
C SER A 82 -1.14 0.31 -1.24
N TRP A 83 -1.05 -0.29 -2.42
CA TRP A 83 -1.29 -1.71 -2.63
C TRP A 83 -0.57 -2.20 -3.89
N LEU A 84 -0.34 -3.49 -3.95
CA LEU A 84 0.13 -4.16 -5.14
C LEU A 84 -1.03 -4.49 -6.06
N ALA A 85 -0.84 -4.28 -7.36
CA ALA A 85 -1.82 -4.59 -8.38
C ALA A 85 -1.14 -5.18 -9.62
N GLU A 86 -1.64 -6.31 -10.12
CA GLU A 86 -1.22 -6.82 -11.43
C GLU A 86 -2.22 -6.39 -12.49
N THR A 87 -1.70 -5.81 -13.57
CA THR A 87 -2.50 -5.31 -14.69
C THR A 87 -1.99 -5.91 -15.99
N SER A 88 -2.85 -5.92 -17.02
CA SER A 88 -2.46 -6.34 -18.37
C SER A 88 -3.02 -5.35 -19.36
N SER A 89 -2.14 -4.61 -20.04
CA SER A 89 -2.51 -3.61 -21.03
C SER A 89 -1.64 -3.75 -22.27
N GLY A 90 -2.24 -3.73 -23.46
CA GLY A 90 -1.48 -3.79 -24.71
C GLY A 90 -0.69 -5.10 -24.92
N GLY A 91 -1.05 -6.18 -24.23
CA GLY A 91 -0.37 -7.47 -24.31
C GLY A 91 0.80 -7.64 -23.35
N GLU A 92 1.14 -6.62 -22.55
CA GLU A 92 2.17 -6.69 -21.51
C GLU A 92 1.50 -6.78 -20.13
N ALA A 93 1.90 -7.79 -19.36
CA ALA A 93 1.47 -7.95 -17.99
C ALA A 93 2.48 -7.28 -17.05
N ARG A 94 1.98 -6.50 -16.09
CA ARG A 94 2.78 -5.67 -15.18
C ARG A 94 2.41 -5.92 -13.74
N THR A 95 3.41 -5.76 -12.86
CA THR A 95 3.21 -5.62 -11.42
C THR A 95 3.40 -4.15 -11.05
N ASN A 96 2.42 -3.59 -10.35
CA ASN A 96 2.39 -2.19 -9.98
C ASN A 96 2.30 -2.06 -8.48
N VAL A 97 2.92 -1.02 -7.96
CA VAL A 97 2.58 -0.41 -6.68
C VAL A 97 1.70 0.78 -6.98
N LEU A 98 0.44 0.72 -6.57
CA LEU A 98 -0.50 1.82 -6.67
C LEU A 98 -0.61 2.52 -5.32
N GLY A 99 -0.97 3.80 -5.34
CA GLY A 99 -1.25 4.61 -4.17
C GLY A 99 -2.47 5.49 -4.38
N GLN A 100 -3.17 5.83 -3.30
CA GLN A 100 -4.25 6.81 -3.31
C GLN A 100 -4.29 7.57 -1.98
N ARG A 101 -4.59 8.87 -2.06
CA ARG A 101 -4.70 9.74 -0.88
C ARG A 101 -6.15 9.89 -0.44
N PHE A 102 -6.34 9.91 0.88
CA PHE A 102 -7.64 10.12 1.52
C PHE A 102 -7.51 11.18 2.61
N ASP A 103 -8.60 11.90 2.88
CA ASP A 103 -8.72 12.68 4.10
C ASP A 103 -8.98 11.77 5.32
N MET A 104 -8.98 12.36 6.52
CA MET A 104 -9.20 11.62 7.77
C MET A 104 -10.66 11.16 7.98
N GLN A 105 -11.56 11.48 7.06
CA GLN A 105 -12.95 11.02 7.02
C GLN A 105 -13.15 9.94 5.94
N GLY A 106 -12.09 9.60 5.19
CA GLY A 106 -12.14 8.64 4.09
C GLY A 106 -12.62 9.24 2.77
N GLY A 107 -12.74 10.56 2.66
CA GLY A 107 -12.91 11.20 1.36
C GLY A 107 -11.65 11.03 0.51
N ALA A 108 -11.79 10.53 -0.71
CA ALA A 108 -10.66 10.44 -1.63
C ALA A 108 -10.18 11.86 -1.99
N LEU A 109 -8.89 12.11 -1.81
CA LEU A 109 -8.23 13.37 -2.18
C LEU A 109 -7.56 13.28 -3.56
N SER A 110 -7.40 12.07 -4.09
CA SER A 110 -6.86 11.80 -5.40
C SER A 110 -7.55 10.60 -6.04
N ASP A 111 -7.36 10.43 -7.35
CA ASP A 111 -7.48 9.12 -8.00
C ASP A 111 -6.33 8.21 -7.55
N SER A 112 -6.38 6.93 -7.91
CA SER A 112 -5.21 6.06 -7.75
C SER A 112 -4.09 6.46 -8.72
N PHE A 113 -2.85 6.35 -8.28
CA PHE A 113 -1.66 6.66 -9.07
C PHE A 113 -0.57 5.61 -8.89
N THR A 114 0.28 5.45 -9.90
CA THR A 114 1.36 4.46 -9.89
C THR A 114 2.58 5.01 -9.15
N LEU A 115 2.93 4.38 -8.05
CA LEU A 115 4.15 4.65 -7.27
C LEU A 115 5.38 3.96 -7.86
N SER A 116 5.18 2.75 -8.37
CA SER A 116 6.20 1.97 -9.08
C SER A 116 5.56 0.96 -10.02
N SER A 117 6.22 0.61 -11.12
CA SER A 117 5.71 -0.37 -12.08
C SER A 117 6.86 -1.06 -12.81
N ARG A 118 6.74 -2.38 -12.98
CA ARG A 118 7.66 -3.16 -13.82
C ARG A 118 6.94 -4.23 -14.61
N ALA A 119 7.55 -4.68 -15.70
CA ALA A 119 7.01 -5.79 -16.47
C ALA A 119 7.12 -7.10 -15.67
N LEU A 120 6.11 -7.97 -15.74
CA LEU A 120 6.19 -9.29 -15.10
C LEU A 120 7.31 -10.15 -15.67
N SER A 121 7.76 -9.87 -16.89
CA SER A 121 8.94 -10.50 -17.50
C SER A 121 10.26 -10.09 -16.86
N GLU A 122 10.28 -9.01 -16.08
CA GLU A 122 11.47 -8.51 -15.38
C GLU A 122 11.45 -8.90 -13.90
N GLY A 123 10.27 -9.20 -13.35
CA GLY A 123 10.12 -9.60 -11.95
C GLY A 123 8.74 -9.32 -11.38
N ARG A 124 8.55 -9.55 -10.07
CA ARG A 124 7.27 -9.34 -9.35
C ARG A 124 7.44 -8.60 -8.04
N TYR A 125 6.63 -7.59 -7.77
CA TYR A 125 6.62 -6.96 -6.45
C TYR A 125 5.91 -7.87 -5.45
N LEU A 126 6.45 -7.94 -4.24
CA LEU A 126 5.98 -8.84 -3.19
C LEU A 126 5.35 -8.08 -2.02
N ASP A 127 5.93 -6.94 -1.64
CA ASP A 127 5.46 -6.11 -0.53
C ASP A 127 5.91 -4.64 -0.68
N THR A 128 5.33 -3.75 0.14
CA THR A 128 5.77 -2.35 0.26
C THR A 128 6.00 -1.93 1.70
N GLN A 129 6.75 -0.84 1.88
CA GLN A 129 6.79 -0.07 3.12
C GLN A 129 6.60 1.42 2.82
N LEU A 130 5.73 2.09 3.56
CA LEU A 130 5.42 3.51 3.45
C LEU A 130 5.89 4.29 4.67
N GLU A 131 6.68 5.34 4.43
CA GLU A 131 7.13 6.23 5.50
C GLU A 131 6.80 7.69 5.18
N ALA A 132 6.07 8.36 6.08
CA ALA A 132 5.87 9.80 6.02
C ALA A 132 7.17 10.54 6.36
N ARG A 133 7.55 11.53 5.56
CA ARG A 133 8.80 12.27 5.75
C ARG A 133 8.57 13.50 6.59
N ARG A 134 9.44 13.76 7.57
CA ARG A 134 9.39 14.95 8.46
C ARG A 134 9.26 16.28 7.71
N GLU A 135 9.93 16.43 6.58
CA GLU A 135 9.91 17.66 5.76
C GLU A 135 8.72 17.73 4.78
N GLY A 136 7.77 16.79 4.88
CA GLY A 136 6.67 16.59 3.93
C GLY A 136 7.01 15.56 2.84
N GLY A 137 5.98 15.02 2.19
CA GLY A 137 6.13 13.91 1.27
C GLY A 137 6.21 12.54 1.97
N PHE A 138 6.58 11.53 1.21
CA PHE A 138 6.70 10.15 1.68
C PHE A 138 7.78 9.38 0.92
N VAL A 139 8.22 8.26 1.50
CA VAL A 139 9.08 7.26 0.86
C VAL A 139 8.27 5.99 0.68
N VAL A 140 8.45 5.35 -0.49
CA VAL A 140 7.96 4.01 -0.76
C VAL A 140 9.16 3.11 -0.91
N GLN A 141 9.27 2.07 -0.09
CA GLN A 141 10.21 0.97 -0.32
C GLN A 141 9.44 -0.21 -0.89
N VAL A 142 10.00 -0.89 -1.87
CA VAL A 142 9.35 -2.01 -2.56
C VAL A 142 10.23 -3.24 -2.49
N VAL A 143 9.67 -4.35 -2.01
CA VAL A 143 10.28 -5.67 -2.11
C VAL A 143 9.85 -6.33 -3.39
N GLY A 144 10.78 -6.99 -4.07
CA GLY A 144 10.45 -7.76 -5.24
C GLY A 144 11.41 -8.92 -5.45
N VAL A 145 11.13 -9.68 -6.49
CA VAL A 145 12.02 -10.70 -7.05
C VAL A 145 12.20 -10.44 -8.53
N GLU A 146 13.43 -10.51 -9.04
CA GLU A 146 13.71 -10.43 -10.47
C GLU A 146 13.32 -11.74 -11.18
N ALA A 147 12.95 -11.66 -12.45
CA ALA A 147 12.55 -12.84 -13.22
C ALA A 147 13.70 -13.83 -13.46
N THR A 148 14.94 -13.37 -13.38
CA THR A 148 16.15 -14.17 -13.56
C THR A 148 16.73 -14.68 -12.25
N ASP A 149 16.18 -14.27 -11.10
CA ASP A 149 16.70 -14.69 -9.81
C ASP A 149 16.20 -16.09 -9.47
N ASP A 150 17.13 -17.05 -9.47
CA ASP A 150 16.91 -18.44 -9.07
C ASP A 150 17.19 -18.67 -7.58
N ARG A 151 17.56 -17.61 -6.85
CA ARG A 151 17.81 -17.65 -5.41
C ARG A 151 16.54 -17.31 -4.65
N TRP A 152 16.29 -18.05 -3.59
CA TRP A 152 15.19 -17.80 -2.63
C TRP A 152 15.53 -16.64 -1.68
N GLU A 153 16.27 -15.62 -2.14
CA GLU A 153 16.63 -14.45 -1.36
C GLU A 153 15.70 -13.30 -1.75
N ASN A 154 14.90 -12.82 -0.80
CA ASN A 154 14.09 -11.62 -1.00
C ASN A 154 15.01 -10.41 -0.82
N ASP A 155 15.41 -9.74 -1.90
CA ASP A 155 16.17 -8.49 -1.83
C ASP A 155 15.24 -7.27 -1.88
N TRP A 156 15.60 -6.20 -1.18
CA TRP A 156 14.84 -4.95 -1.22
C TRP A 156 15.28 -4.18 -2.48
N ASP A 157 14.49 -4.32 -3.54
CA ASP A 157 14.84 -3.85 -4.89
C ASP A 157 15.06 -2.32 -4.95
N GLN A 158 14.09 -1.50 -4.51
CA GLN A 158 14.11 -0.05 -4.74
C GLN A 158 13.37 0.77 -3.65
N ALA A 159 13.95 1.93 -3.31
CA ALA A 159 13.28 2.99 -2.56
C ALA A 159 13.01 4.19 -3.49
N VAL A 160 11.76 4.61 -3.59
CA VAL A 160 11.32 5.76 -4.38
C VAL A 160 10.90 6.90 -3.44
N VAL A 161 11.45 8.09 -3.66
CA VAL A 161 11.23 9.27 -2.80
C VAL A 161 10.29 10.25 -3.49
N PHE A 162 9.23 10.65 -2.79
CA PHE A 162 8.28 11.68 -3.24
C PHE A 162 8.44 12.92 -2.35
N PRO A 163 8.93 14.05 -2.90
CA PRO A 163 9.37 15.21 -2.11
C PRO A 163 8.22 16.06 -1.56
N ARG A 164 7.02 15.97 -2.13
CA ARG A 164 5.79 16.64 -1.66
C ARG A 164 4.57 15.79 -1.96
N ASP A 165 3.55 15.89 -1.10
CA ASP A 165 2.34 15.06 -1.16
C ASP A 165 1.49 15.26 -2.45
N ASP A 166 1.73 16.36 -3.18
CA ASP A 166 1.07 16.66 -4.46
C ASP A 166 1.96 16.38 -5.69
N SER A 167 3.25 16.11 -5.49
CA SER A 167 4.14 15.71 -6.58
C SER A 167 4.08 14.19 -6.73
N ILE A 168 3.09 13.71 -7.48
CA ILE A 168 2.99 12.30 -7.92
C ILE A 168 4.07 11.92 -8.96
N THR A 169 5.00 12.84 -9.26
CA THR A 169 6.17 12.56 -10.09
C THR A 169 7.32 12.14 -9.17
N PRO A 170 7.84 10.91 -9.28
CA PRO A 170 9.05 10.49 -8.58
C PRO A 170 10.18 11.49 -8.86
N LEU A 171 10.95 11.86 -7.85
CA LEU A 171 12.28 12.40 -8.13
C LEU A 171 13.22 11.24 -8.48
N ASP A 172 14.15 11.49 -9.40
CA ASP A 172 15.34 10.64 -9.56
C ASP A 172 15.95 10.44 -8.16
N PRO A 173 16.28 9.21 -7.73
CA PRO A 173 16.79 8.97 -6.39
C PRO A 173 18.19 9.57 -6.25
N GLU A 174 18.29 10.88 -6.02
CA GLU A 174 19.45 11.46 -5.32
C GLU A 174 19.32 11.07 -3.85
N GLY A 175 19.66 9.82 -3.56
CA GLY A 175 19.57 9.26 -2.23
C GLY A 175 20.46 10.03 -1.24
N PRO A 176 20.04 10.20 0.03
CA PRO A 176 21.02 10.15 1.10
C PRO A 176 21.67 8.77 1.02
N GLY A 177 22.99 8.68 1.18
CA GLY A 177 23.77 7.45 1.02
C GLY A 177 23.44 6.32 2.01
N TRP A 178 22.21 5.81 1.98
CA TRP A 178 21.82 4.54 2.55
C TRP A 178 22.31 3.46 1.60
N ARG A 179 23.57 3.08 1.79
CA ARG A 179 24.03 1.76 1.38
C ARG A 179 23.04 0.74 1.94
N THR A 180 22.66 -0.22 1.12
CA THR A 180 22.08 -1.52 1.48
C THR A 180 22.59 -1.93 2.86
N GLN A 181 21.84 -1.63 3.91
CA GLN A 181 22.07 -2.27 5.19
C GLN A 181 21.33 -3.58 5.11
N LEU A 182 22.08 -4.62 4.71
CA LEU A 182 21.78 -5.97 5.14
C LEU A 182 21.60 -5.89 6.66
N ILE A 183 20.37 -6.00 7.14
CA ILE A 183 20.11 -6.34 8.53
C ILE A 183 20.17 -7.87 8.57
N PRO A 184 21.30 -8.49 8.96
CA PRO A 184 21.27 -9.91 9.23
C PRO A 184 20.34 -10.11 10.43
N LEU A 185 19.33 -10.96 10.26
CA LEU A 185 18.53 -11.45 11.38
C LEU A 185 19.50 -12.18 12.34
N ALA A 186 19.58 -11.68 13.57
CA ALA A 186 20.24 -12.37 14.68
C ALA A 186 19.39 -13.58 15.13
#